data_AF-K3ZYD6-F1
#
_entry.id   AF-K3ZYD6-F1
#
_cell.length_a   1.000
_cell.length_b   1.000
_cell.length_c   1.000
_cell.angle_alpha   90.00
_cell.angle_beta   90.00
_cell.angle_gamma   90.00
#
_symmetry.space_group_name_H-M   'P 1'
#
loop_
_entity.id
_entity.type
_entity.pdbx_description
1 polymer ?
#
loop_
_entity_poly.entity_id
_entity_poly.type
_entity_poly.pdbx_seq_one_letter_code
_entity_poly.pdbx_strand_id
1 'polypeptide(L)'
;MPKKVLVKEVERLQLALEEQTEMANHSQQQCDRLKNERILCRICFERDICIVLLPCRHHVLCEPCSNKCQSCPICRLIIESRLSVNDAVLSANPLCDAV
;
A
#
# COMPACT_ATOMS: atom_id res chain seq x y z
N MET A 1 -19.30 -30.64 -36.00
CA MET A 1 -20.07 -29.97 -34.92
C MET A 1 -20.93 -28.87 -35.53
N PRO A 2 -22.20 -28.68 -35.10
CA PRO A 2 -23.08 -27.68 -35.68
C PRO A 2 -22.64 -26.25 -35.32
N LYS A 3 -22.57 -25.34 -36.30
CA LYS A 3 -22.15 -23.94 -36.11
C LYS A 3 -22.91 -23.20 -34.99
N LYS A 4 -24.20 -23.52 -34.81
CA LYS A 4 -25.06 -22.94 -33.77
C LYS A 4 -24.61 -23.26 -32.33
N VAL A 5 -23.98 -24.42 -32.12
CA VAL A 5 -23.46 -24.83 -30.81
C VAL A 5 -22.21 -24.01 -30.46
N LEU A 6 -21.35 -23.79 -31.45
CA LEU A 6 -20.12 -23.00 -31.27
C LEU A 6 -20.42 -21.53 -30.95
N VAL A 7 -21.41 -20.93 -31.62
CA VAL A 7 -21.81 -19.53 -31.35
C VAL A 7 -22.27 -19.34 -29.90
N LYS A 8 -23.12 -20.24 -29.39
CA LYS A 8 -23.59 -20.17 -28.00
C LYS A 8 -22.47 -20.33 -26.98
N GLU A 9 -21.49 -21.18 -27.27
CA GLU A 9 -20.35 -21.37 -26.38
C GLU A 9 -19.43 -20.15 -26.36
N VAL A 10 -19.24 -19.50 -27.52
CA VAL A 10 -18.48 -18.24 -27.61
C VAL A 10 -19.17 -17.13 -26.81
N GLU A 11 -20.49 -16.97 -26.95
CA GLU A 11 -21.27 -16.00 -26.17
C GLU A 11 -21.13 -16.26 -24.66
N ARG A 12 -21.22 -17.52 -24.24
CA ARG A 12 -21.02 -17.92 -22.83
C ARG A 12 -19.62 -17.56 -22.32
N LEU A 13 -18.58 -17.79 -23.12
CA LEU A 13 -17.20 -17.49 -22.76
C LEU A 13 -16.93 -15.98 -22.70
N GLN A 14 -17.53 -15.19 -23.59
CA GLN A 14 -17.43 -13.74 -23.58
C GLN A 14 -18.02 -13.14 -22.30
N LEU A 15 -19.22 -13.58 -21.90
CA LEU A 15 -19.85 -13.16 -20.65
C LEU A 15 -18.98 -13.51 -19.43
N ALA A 16 -18.46 -14.73 -19.38
CA ALA A 16 -17.58 -15.16 -18.29
C ALA A 16 -16.26 -14.35 -18.23
N LEU A 17 -15.72 -13.96 -19.39
CA LEU A 17 -14.50 -13.15 -19.47
C LEU A 17 -14.76 -11.70 -19.02
N GLU A 18 -15.91 -11.12 -19.38
CA GLU A 18 -16.33 -9.80 -18.90
C GLU A 18 -16.44 -9.78 -17.38
N GLU A 19 -17.15 -10.74 -16.78
CA GLU A 19 -17.28 -10.87 -15.32
C GLU A 19 -15.90 -11.00 -14.63
N GLN A 20 -15.00 -11.81 -15.18
CA GLN A 20 -13.64 -11.94 -14.64
C GLN A 20 -12.84 -10.64 -14.74
N THR A 21 -12.97 -9.93 -15.85
CA THR A 21 -12.27 -8.66 -16.09
C THR A 21 -12.76 -7.58 -15.12
N GLU A 22 -14.06 -7.50 -14.87
CA GLU A 22 -14.64 -6.58 -13.90
C GLU A 22 -14.13 -6.85 -12.47
N MET A 23 -14.10 -8.13 -12.06
CA MET A 23 -13.55 -8.51 -10.76
C MET A 23 -12.06 -8.14 -10.62
N ALA A 24 -11.26 -8.41 -11.65
CA ALA A 24 -9.84 -8.08 -11.66
C ALA A 24 -9.63 -6.56 -11.55
N ASN A 25 -10.38 -5.76 -12.32
CA ASN A 25 -10.32 -4.30 -12.27
C ASN A 25 -10.66 -3.76 -10.88
N HIS A 26 -11.72 -4.27 -10.25
CA HIS A 26 -12.11 -3.84 -8.90
C HIS A 26 -11.04 -4.20 -7.87
N SER A 27 -10.47 -5.41 -7.95
CA SER A 27 -9.37 -5.85 -7.08
C SER A 27 -8.13 -4.97 -7.25
N GLN A 28 -7.76 -4.65 -8.50
CA GLN A 28 -6.63 -3.79 -8.82
C GLN A 28 -6.83 -2.37 -8.27
N GLN A 29 -8.02 -1.79 -8.46
CA GLN A 29 -8.36 -0.48 -7.90
C GLN A 29 -8.24 -0.47 -6.38
N GLN A 30 -8.66 -1.52 -5.69
CA GLN A 30 -8.49 -1.62 -4.23
C GLN A 30 -7.02 -1.71 -3.81
N CYS A 31 -6.22 -2.53 -4.50
CA CYS A 31 -4.79 -2.63 -4.27
C CYS A 31 -4.10 -1.28 -4.45
N ASP A 32 -4.40 -0.56 -5.52
CA ASP A 32 -3.78 0.72 -5.80
C ASP A 32 -4.20 1.79 -4.82
N ARG A 33 -5.46 1.75 -4.35
CA ARG A 33 -5.92 2.64 -3.29
C ARG A 33 -5.14 2.43 -2.00
N LEU A 34 -4.98 1.17 -1.57
CA LEU A 34 -4.22 0.82 -0.36
C LEU A 34 -2.72 1.14 -0.48
N LYS A 35 -2.11 0.90 -1.65
CA LYS A 35 -0.70 1.25 -1.90
C LYS A 35 -0.45 2.76 -1.82
N ASN A 36 -1.44 3.57 -2.20
CA ASN A 36 -1.36 5.02 -2.20
C ASN A 36 -1.83 5.66 -0.89
N GLU A 37 -2.32 4.88 0.07
CA GLU A 37 -2.68 5.39 1.39
C GLU A 37 -1.43 5.80 2.16
N ARG A 38 -1.33 7.10 2.44
CA ARG A 38 -0.19 7.70 3.13
C ARG A 38 -0.38 7.63 4.64
N ILE A 39 0.61 7.09 5.34
CA ILE A 39 0.66 7.12 6.81
C ILE A 39 1.46 8.35 7.25
N LEU A 40 0.74 9.37 7.69
CA LEU A 40 1.33 10.66 8.04
C LEU A 40 1.84 10.71 9.49
N CYS A 41 2.89 11.50 9.68
CA CYS A 41 3.50 11.77 10.97
C CYS A 41 2.48 12.30 11.98
N ARG A 42 2.48 11.71 13.18
CA ARG A 42 1.52 12.03 14.24
C ARG A 42 1.70 13.39 14.92
N ILE A 43 2.73 14.16 14.53
CA ILE A 43 2.99 15.50 15.05
C ILE A 43 2.61 16.56 14.03
N CYS A 44 3.16 16.50 12.81
CA CYS A 44 2.91 17.54 11.80
C CYS A 44 1.71 17.23 10.90
N PHE A 45 1.31 15.96 10.76
CA PHE A 45 0.27 15.53 9.82
C PHE A 45 0.52 15.98 8.36
N GLU A 46 1.78 16.24 8.00
CA GLU A 46 2.18 16.73 6.66
C GLU A 46 3.05 15.73 5.88
N ARG A 47 3.98 15.08 6.58
CA ARG A 47 5.01 14.20 6.00
C ARG A 47 4.77 12.75 6.40
N ASP A 48 5.16 11.81 5.56
CA ASP A 48 5.07 10.39 5.87
C ASP A 48 5.95 10.01 7.06
N ILE A 49 5.54 8.99 7.81
CA ILE A 49 6.38 8.40 8.85
C ILE A 49 7.57 7.71 8.20
N CYS A 50 8.75 7.85 8.81
CA CYS A 50 9.96 7.21 8.31
C CYS A 50 10.93 6.83 9.43
N ILE A 51 10.55 7.00 10.71
CA ILE A 51 11.44 6.79 11.86
C ILE A 51 10.83 5.87 12.91
N VAL A 52 11.56 4.80 13.22
CA VAL A 52 11.31 3.93 14.37
C VAL A 52 12.09 4.45 15.58
N LEU A 53 11.38 4.65 16.69
CA LEU A 53 11.95 5.14 17.95
C LEU A 53 12.35 3.97 18.86
N LEU A 54 13.64 3.86 19.21
CA LEU A 54 14.14 2.79 20.08
C LEU A 54 14.29 3.27 21.54
N PRO A 55 14.03 2.39 22.53
CA PRO A 55 13.76 0.96 22.40
C PRO A 55 12.27 0.59 22.22
N CYS A 56 11.35 1.56 22.26
CA CYS A 56 9.89 1.28 22.25
C CYS A 56 9.32 0.78 20.91
N ARG A 57 10.05 0.94 19.81
CA ARG A 57 9.71 0.53 18.43
C ARG A 57 8.47 1.21 17.81
N HIS A 58 7.99 2.32 18.35
CA HIS A 58 6.90 3.07 17.71
C HIS A 58 7.39 3.74 16.42
N HIS A 59 6.70 3.48 15.30
CA HIS A 59 6.91 4.09 13.99
C HIS A 59 5.81 5.12 13.72
N VAL A 60 6.03 6.38 14.15
CA VAL A 60 4.96 7.40 14.17
C VAL A 60 5.41 8.80 13.76
N LEU A 61 6.71 8.99 13.50
CA LEU A 61 7.29 10.31 13.23
C LEU A 61 7.96 10.35 11.84
N CYS A 62 7.88 11.51 11.21
CA CYS A 62 8.78 11.89 10.11
C CYS A 62 10.13 12.35 10.68
N GLU A 63 11.17 12.39 9.85
CA GLU A 63 12.53 12.79 10.20
C GLU A 63 12.60 14.14 10.97
N PRO A 64 12.01 15.26 10.48
CA PRO A 64 12.14 16.55 11.18
C PRO A 64 11.44 16.59 12.54
N CYS A 65 10.32 15.86 12.69
CA CYS A 65 9.60 15.78 13.96
C CYS A 65 10.32 14.87 14.96
N SER A 66 10.96 13.80 14.49
CA SER A 66 11.75 12.89 15.32
C SER A 66 12.94 13.58 15.99
N ASN A 67 13.60 14.49 15.26
CA ASN A 67 14.74 15.25 15.78
C ASN A 67 14.37 16.28 16.86
N LYS A 68 13.09 16.66 16.96
CA LYS A 68 12.59 17.58 18.00
C LYS A 68 12.08 16.85 19.24
N CYS A 69 11.97 15.53 19.22
CA CYS A 69 11.43 14.73 20.32
C CYS A 69 12.54 14.07 21.14
N GLN A 70 12.50 14.16 22.47
CA GLN A 70 13.39 13.41 23.37
C GLN A 70 12.74 12.13 23.93
N SER A 71 11.41 12.04 23.89
CA SER A 71 10.62 10.89 24.31
C SER A 71 9.58 10.52 23.24
N CYS A 72 9.20 9.25 23.17
CA CYS A 72 8.17 8.78 22.26
C CYS A 72 6.82 9.45 22.56
N PRO A 73 6.11 10.02 21.57
CA PRO A 73 4.80 10.64 21.80
C PRO A 73 3.68 9.64 22.14
N ILE A 74 3.91 8.34 21.93
CA ILE A 74 2.92 7.29 22.20
C ILE A 74 3.06 6.77 23.63
N CYS A 75 4.24 6.28 23.99
CA CYS A 75 4.47 5.61 25.27
C CYS A 75 5.35 6.39 26.25
N ARG A 76 5.79 7.61 25.89
CA ARG A 76 6.60 8.51 26.72
C ARG A 76 7.96 7.98 27.15
N LEU A 77 8.40 6.83 26.63
CA LEU A 77 9.73 6.28 26.86
C LEU A 77 10.80 7.18 26.20
N ILE A 78 11.94 7.35 26.86
CA ILE A 78 13.07 8.13 26.33
C ILE A 78 13.55 7.48 25.02
N ILE A 79 13.85 8.32 24.02
CA ILE A 79 14.36 7.87 22.73
C ILE A 79 15.87 7.74 22.84
N GLU A 80 16.37 6.51 22.83
CA GLU A 80 17.81 6.20 22.91
C GLU A 80 18.47 6.25 21.53
N SER A 81 17.76 5.79 20.50
CA SER A 81 18.23 5.82 19.11
C SER A 81 17.06 5.85 18.12
N ARG A 82 17.37 6.19 16.87
CA ARG A 82 16.41 6.34 15.76
C ARG A 82 16.86 5.49 14.59
N LEU A 83 15.93 4.75 14.00
CA LEU A 83 16.17 3.97 12.79
C LEU A 83 15.30 4.52 11.66
N SER A 84 15.94 4.98 10.58
CA SER A 84 15.24 5.36 9.35
C SER A 84 14.74 4.11 8.64
N VAL A 85 13.47 4.10 8.29
CA VAL A 85 12.84 3.08 7.47
C VAL A 85 12.57 3.67 6.11
N ASN A 86 13.19 3.09 5.09
CA ASN A 86 12.91 3.42 3.70
C ASN A 86 12.02 2.31 3.16
N ASP A 87 10.75 2.62 2.93
CA ASP A 87 9.85 1.68 2.29
C ASP A 87 10.24 1.57 0.80
N ALA A 88 11.05 0.57 0.47
CA ALA A 88 11.42 0.23 -0.91
C ALA A 88 10.19 -0.08 -1.80
N VAL A 89 9.01 -0.24 -1.17
CA VAL A 89 7.71 -0.40 -1.84
C VAL A 89 7.32 0.82 -2.67
N LEU A 90 7.87 2.01 -2.38
CA LEU A 90 7.60 3.24 -3.13
C LEU A 90 8.49 3.43 -4.38
N SER A 91 9.51 2.58 -4.61
CA SER A 91 10.47 2.78 -5.71
C SER A 91 10.63 1.63 -6.71
N ALA A 92 9.94 0.50 -6.58
CA ALA A 92 9.97 -0.53 -7.61
C ALA A 92 8.82 -1.52 -7.49
N ASN A 93 7.87 -1.48 -8.44
CA ASN A 93 7.31 -2.70 -9.02
C ASN A 93 6.77 -2.42 -10.42
N PRO A 94 7.60 -2.54 -11.48
CA PRO A 94 7.15 -2.59 -12.88
C PRO A 94 6.39 -3.89 -13.24
N LEU A 95 6.14 -4.76 -12.26
CA LEU A 95 5.66 -6.13 -12.49
C LEU A 95 4.14 -6.31 -12.30
N CYS A 96 3.40 -5.26 -11.93
CA CYS A 96 1.93 -5.33 -11.96
C CYS A 96 1.31 -4.88 -13.30
N ASP A 97 2.11 -4.40 -14.25
CA ASP A 97 1.64 -3.95 -15.58
C ASP A 97 1.76 -5.05 -16.66
N ALA A 98 2.02 -6.30 -16.28
CA ALA A 98 2.29 -7.41 -17.20
C ALA A 98 1.47 -8.67 -16.86
N VAL A 99 0.14 -8.55 -16.82
CA VAL A 99 -0.80 -9.63 -17.18
C VAL A 99 -2.00 -9.01 -17.87
#